data_AF-A0A8S0XQA5-F1
#
_entry.id   AF-A0A8S0XQA5-F1
#
_cell.length_a   1.000
_cell.length_b   1.000
_cell.length_c   1.000
_cell.angle_alpha   90.00
_cell.angle_beta   90.00
_cell.angle_gamma   90.00
#
_symmetry.space_group_name_H-M   'P 1'
#
loop_
_entity.id
_entity.type
_entity.pdbx_description
1 polymer ?
#
loop_
_entity_poly.entity_id
_entity_poly.type
_entity_poly.pdbx_seq_one_letter_code
_entity_poly.pdbx_strand_id
1 'polypeptide(L)'
;MYLSSVPNGPLGLPSHSTAAAAMVQVLRQAESDWDWLVRVLRHLWEATLHGLQVMEWWAEHLAPSLSWTMQHLEDAYAFVQQHPHPFHILAWSIFFGPIIVLVPCLLLLELFILSLFHLSSITHGLAPGCVEDRFEGLKEHFMDTRESLFATVERWTAVFNKWTTECPPLLVFRVVAALVGTGILVGIWCEWE
;
A
#
# COMPACT_ATOMS: atom_id res chain seq x y z
N MET A 1 -8.32 76.93 49.41
CA MET A 1 -7.26 77.02 50.44
C MET A 1 -7.56 75.94 51.48
N TYR A 2 -6.98 74.75 51.30
CA TYR A 2 -6.92 73.69 52.30
C TYR A 2 -5.46 73.22 52.32
N LEU A 3 -4.77 73.59 53.40
CA LEU A 3 -3.44 73.12 53.77
C LEU A 3 -3.63 71.92 54.70
N SER A 4 -3.10 70.75 54.32
CA SER A 4 -2.64 69.65 55.19
C SER A 4 -2.48 68.41 54.31
N SER A 5 -1.47 67.56 54.38
CA SER A 5 -0.26 67.47 55.18
C SER A 5 0.43 66.23 54.60
N VAL A 6 1.65 66.38 54.08
CA VAL A 6 2.47 65.26 53.64
C VAL A 6 2.82 64.43 54.89
N PRO A 7 2.48 63.12 54.97
CA PRO A 7 2.98 62.30 56.04
C PRO A 7 4.48 62.05 55.79
N ASN A 8 5.32 62.75 56.54
CA ASN A 8 6.69 62.35 56.80
C ASN A 8 6.65 61.01 57.56
N GLY A 9 6.57 59.91 56.80
CA GLY A 9 6.80 58.57 57.32
C GLY A 9 8.27 58.44 57.72
N PRO A 10 8.58 57.91 58.92
CA PRO A 10 9.95 57.75 59.34
C PRO A 10 10.65 56.76 58.41
N LEU A 11 11.76 57.19 57.80
CA LEU A 11 12.81 56.32 57.28
C LEU A 11 13.39 55.53 58.48
N GLY A 12 12.63 54.52 58.91
CA GLY A 12 13.08 53.53 59.87
C GLY A 12 14.15 52.68 59.21
N LEU A 13 15.40 52.91 59.59
CA LEU A 13 16.50 52.01 59.30
C LEU A 13 16.09 50.59 59.76
N PRO A 14 16.19 49.57 58.90
CA PRO A 14 15.81 48.21 59.25
C PRO A 14 16.63 47.77 60.47
N SER A 15 15.95 47.37 61.54
CA SER A 15 16.60 46.82 62.72
C SER A 15 17.38 45.57 62.32
N HIS A 16 18.57 45.36 62.90
CA HIS A 16 19.43 44.19 62.62
C HIS A 16 18.69 42.82 62.68
N SER A 17 17.56 42.75 63.40
CA SER A 17 16.68 41.57 63.47
C SER A 17 15.91 41.28 62.17
N THR A 18 15.51 42.30 61.42
CA THR A 18 14.78 42.14 60.13
C THR A 18 15.67 41.64 59.00
N ALA A 19 16.94 42.08 58.96
CA ALA A 19 17.92 41.61 57.97
C ALA A 19 18.26 40.12 58.16
N ALA A 20 18.41 39.68 59.42
CA ALA A 20 18.66 38.27 59.74
C ALA A 20 17.46 37.37 59.35
N ALA A 21 16.23 37.81 59.61
CA ALA A 21 15.03 37.07 59.23
C ALA A 21 14.86 36.95 57.70
N ALA A 22 15.15 38.02 56.95
CA ALA A 22 15.12 38.00 55.49
C ALA A 22 16.20 37.06 54.91
N MET A 23 17.40 37.05 55.49
CA MET A 23 18.49 36.16 55.07
C MET A 23 18.15 34.68 55.31
N VAL A 24 17.49 34.35 56.42
CA VAL A 24 17.00 32.99 56.69
C VAL A 24 15.91 32.56 55.70
N GLN A 25 15.01 33.46 55.31
CA GLN A 25 14.00 33.15 54.29
C GLN A 25 14.62 32.92 52.91
N VAL A 26 15.64 33.71 52.52
CA VAL A 26 16.37 33.53 51.26
C VAL A 26 17.11 32.19 51.24
N LEU A 27 17.77 31.82 52.34
CA LEU A 27 18.46 30.52 52.44
C LEU A 27 17.47 29.34 52.36
N ARG A 28 16.31 29.46 53.01
CA ARG A 28 15.27 28.42 52.98
C ARG A 28 14.62 28.29 51.61
N GLN A 29 14.45 29.40 50.90
CA GLN A 29 13.97 29.40 49.52
C GLN A 29 15.00 28.75 48.60
N ALA A 30 16.29 29.08 48.75
CA ALA A 30 17.37 28.48 47.97
C ALA A 30 17.48 26.96 48.20
N GLU A 31 17.28 26.48 49.43
CA GLU A 31 17.26 25.05 49.76
C GLU A 31 16.06 24.33 49.12
N SER A 32 14.88 24.94 49.17
CA SER A 32 13.67 24.41 48.50
C SER A 32 13.81 24.36 46.98
N ASP A 33 14.40 25.40 46.37
CA ASP A 33 14.64 25.49 44.94
C ASP A 33 15.67 24.44 44.49
N TRP A 34 16.68 24.17 45.32
CA TRP A 34 17.66 23.12 45.09
C TRP A 34 17.02 21.72 45.13
N ASP A 35 16.18 21.43 46.13
CA ASP A 35 15.46 20.17 46.22
C ASP A 35 14.49 19.95 45.06
N TRP A 36 13.88 21.02 44.56
CA TRP A 36 13.06 20.96 43.35
C TRP A 36 13.91 20.65 42.12
N LEU A 37 15.03 21.35 41.92
CA LEU A 37 15.95 21.11 40.80
C LEU A 37 16.48 19.68 40.79
N VAL A 38 16.88 19.15 41.94
CA VAL A 38 17.37 17.77 42.07
C VAL A 38 16.29 16.76 41.69
N ARG A 39 15.03 17.00 42.05
CA ARG A 39 13.90 16.13 41.67
C ARG A 39 13.61 16.20 40.18
N VAL A 40 13.61 17.39 39.59
CA VAL A 40 13.40 17.57 38.15
C VAL A 40 14.51 16.90 37.35
N LEU A 41 15.78 17.11 37.73
CA LEU A 41 16.93 16.46 37.10
C LEU A 41 16.86 14.94 37.20
N ARG A 42 16.43 14.40 38.35
CA ARG A 42 16.25 12.96 38.54
C ARG A 42 15.17 12.40 37.62
N HIS A 43 14.02 13.04 37.52
CA HIS A 43 12.95 12.59 36.63
C HIS A 43 13.31 12.72 35.15
N LEU A 44 14.02 13.79 34.76
CA LEU A 44 14.56 13.92 33.41
C LEU A 44 15.54 12.79 33.11
N TRP A 45 16.42 12.47 34.06
CA TRP A 45 17.38 11.37 33.93
C TRP A 45 16.68 10.01 33.79
N GLU A 46 15.72 9.70 34.66
CA GLU A 46 14.91 8.47 34.58
C GLU A 46 14.14 8.34 33.26
N ALA A 47 13.58 9.44 32.77
CA ALA A 47 12.88 9.50 31.49
C ALA A 47 13.84 9.27 30.31
N THR A 48 15.05 9.85 30.34
CA THR A 48 16.06 9.61 29.31
C THR A 48 16.52 8.15 29.29
N LEU A 49 16.70 7.52 30.47
CA LEU A 49 17.07 6.11 30.56
C LEU A 49 15.96 5.19 30.04
N HIS A 50 14.69 5.47 30.38
CA HIS A 50 13.56 4.71 29.82
C HIS A 50 13.46 4.88 28.31
N GLY A 51 13.66 6.11 27.80
CA GLY A 51 13.69 6.37 26.37
C GLY A 51 14.77 5.56 25.65
N LEU A 52 15.97 5.48 26.23
CA LEU A 52 17.06 4.68 25.68
C LEU A 52 16.75 3.18 25.70
N GLN A 53 16.19 2.65 26.79
CA GLN A 53 15.79 1.24 26.88
C GLN A 53 14.69 0.87 25.87
N VAL A 54 13.73 1.76 25.64
CA VAL A 54 12.70 1.56 24.61
C VAL A 54 13.32 1.57 23.22
N MET A 55 14.26 2.48 22.95
CA MET A 55 14.98 2.52 21.68
C MET A 55 15.83 1.27 21.45
N GLU A 56 16.50 0.77 22.49
CA GLU A 56 17.27 -0.48 22.47
C GLU A 56 16.34 -1.67 22.19
N TRP A 57 15.19 -1.76 22.88
CA TRP A 57 14.19 -2.80 22.63
C TRP A 57 13.66 -2.75 21.18
N TRP A 58 13.36 -1.56 20.65
CA TRP A 58 12.96 -1.38 19.26
C TRP A 58 14.07 -1.80 18.28
N ALA A 59 15.32 -1.42 18.56
CA ALA A 59 16.45 -1.81 17.73
C ALA A 59 16.68 -3.33 17.75
N GLU A 60 16.51 -3.99 18.89
CA GLU A 60 16.74 -5.44 19.01
C GLU A 60 15.59 -6.27 18.42
N HIS A 61 14.34 -5.81 18.48
CA HIS A 61 13.18 -6.62 18.12
C HIS A 61 12.57 -6.25 16.76
N LEU A 62 12.56 -4.97 16.40
CA LEU A 62 11.92 -4.49 15.16
C LEU A 62 12.92 -4.29 14.02
N ALA A 63 14.17 -3.90 14.29
CA ALA A 63 15.17 -3.78 13.24
C ALA A 63 15.51 -5.11 12.53
N PRO A 64 15.67 -6.26 13.24
CA PRO A 64 15.95 -7.53 12.57
C PRO A 64 14.74 -8.11 11.81
N SER A 65 13.51 -7.82 12.26
CA SER A 65 12.31 -8.23 11.53
C SER A 65 12.09 -7.37 10.27
N LEU A 66 12.44 -6.08 10.33
CA LEU A 66 12.47 -5.20 9.16
C LEU A 66 13.54 -5.61 8.17
N SER A 67 14.76 -5.93 8.60
CA SER A 67 15.83 -6.34 7.68
C SER A 67 15.49 -7.64 6.96
N TRP A 68 14.92 -8.61 7.66
CA TRP A 68 14.44 -9.86 7.05
C TRP A 68 13.31 -9.59 6.04
N THR A 69 12.37 -8.71 6.38
CA THR A 69 11.26 -8.35 5.48
C THR A 69 11.76 -7.62 4.23
N MET A 70 12.73 -6.71 4.38
CA MET A 70 13.35 -6.02 3.25
C MET A 70 14.13 -6.99 2.36
N GLN A 71 14.86 -7.95 2.94
CA GLN A 71 15.53 -8.99 2.18
C GLN A 71 14.54 -9.81 1.33
N HIS A 72 13.42 -10.25 1.92
CA HIS A 72 12.39 -10.96 1.14
C HIS A 72 11.73 -10.11 0.07
N LEU A 73 11.59 -8.81 0.32
CA LEU A 73 11.06 -7.88 -0.68
C LEU A 73 12.04 -7.70 -1.84
N GLU A 74 13.34 -7.59 -1.56
CA GLU A 74 14.40 -7.55 -2.56
C GLU A 74 14.46 -8.86 -3.36
N ASP A 75 14.42 -10.01 -2.68
CA ASP A 75 14.43 -11.32 -3.32
C ASP A 75 13.17 -11.52 -4.20
N ALA A 76 11.99 -11.11 -3.71
CA ALA A 76 10.76 -11.15 -4.49
C ALA A 76 10.80 -10.22 -5.69
N TYR A 77 11.36 -9.02 -5.54
CA TYR A 77 11.56 -8.08 -6.64
C TYR A 77 12.51 -8.64 -7.69
N ALA A 78 13.66 -9.19 -7.28
CA ALA A 78 14.61 -9.84 -8.18
C ALA A 78 13.97 -11.04 -8.91
N PHE A 79 13.14 -11.82 -8.23
CA PHE A 79 12.41 -12.93 -8.86
C PHE A 79 11.39 -12.43 -9.90
N VAL A 80 10.69 -11.33 -9.62
CA VAL A 80 9.78 -10.69 -10.59
C VAL A 80 10.55 -10.15 -11.78
N GLN A 81 11.72 -9.54 -11.58
CA GLN A 81 12.59 -9.05 -12.66
C GLN A 81 13.09 -10.19 -13.56
N GLN A 82 13.46 -11.34 -12.99
CA GLN A 82 13.91 -12.51 -13.76
C GLN A 82 12.77 -13.16 -14.57
N HIS A 83 11.54 -13.05 -14.09
CA HIS A 83 10.36 -13.68 -14.70
C HIS A 83 9.19 -12.69 -14.86
N PRO A 84 9.34 -11.60 -15.62
CA PRO A 84 8.37 -10.51 -15.57
C PRO A 84 7.04 -10.87 -16.26
N HIS A 85 7.08 -11.72 -17.28
CA HIS A 85 5.90 -12.13 -18.05
C HIS A 85 4.80 -12.84 -17.23
N PRO A 86 5.08 -13.92 -16.47
CA PRO A 86 4.04 -14.59 -15.67
C PRO A 86 3.43 -13.66 -14.61
N PHE A 87 4.24 -12.82 -13.96
CA PHE A 87 3.73 -11.86 -12.98
C PHE A 87 2.91 -10.75 -13.62
N HIS A 88 3.30 -10.28 -14.80
CA HIS A 88 2.50 -9.33 -15.58
C HIS A 88 1.14 -9.94 -15.96
N ILE A 89 1.11 -11.16 -16.51
CA ILE A 89 -0.14 -11.87 -16.87
C ILE A 89 -1.02 -12.08 -15.63
N LEU A 90 -0.43 -12.46 -14.50
CA LEU A 90 -1.16 -12.66 -13.24
C LEU A 90 -1.73 -11.34 -12.70
N ALA A 91 -0.95 -10.26 -12.70
CA ALA A 91 -1.40 -8.95 -12.24
C ALA A 91 -2.58 -8.44 -13.10
N TRP A 92 -2.48 -8.58 -14.42
CA TRP A 92 -3.54 -8.19 -15.34
C TRP A 92 -4.75 -9.11 -15.28
N SER A 93 -4.59 -10.40 -14.98
CA SER A 93 -5.73 -11.30 -14.78
C SER A 93 -6.50 -11.01 -13.50
N ILE A 94 -5.82 -10.57 -12.44
CA ILE A 94 -6.48 -10.06 -11.23
C ILE A 94 -7.21 -8.73 -11.54
N PHE A 95 -6.61 -7.86 -12.33
CA PHE A 95 -7.20 -6.56 -12.66
C PHE A 95 -8.40 -6.65 -13.61
N PHE A 96 -8.26 -7.31 -14.76
CA PHE A 96 -9.33 -7.45 -15.75
C PHE A 96 -10.31 -8.58 -15.39
N GLY A 97 -9.89 -9.52 -14.54
CA GLY A 97 -10.68 -10.69 -14.21
C GLY A 97 -10.76 -11.68 -15.38
N PRO A 98 -11.85 -12.46 -15.47
CA PRO A 98 -12.04 -13.49 -16.50
C PRO A 98 -12.03 -12.96 -17.95
N ILE A 99 -12.27 -11.66 -18.15
CA ILE A 99 -12.29 -11.03 -19.48
C ILE A 99 -10.97 -11.23 -20.23
N ILE A 100 -9.83 -11.26 -19.52
CA ILE A 100 -8.51 -11.38 -20.18
C ILE A 100 -8.37 -12.68 -20.98
N VAL A 101 -9.11 -13.73 -20.60
CA VAL A 101 -9.10 -15.04 -21.26
C VAL A 101 -9.98 -15.06 -22.51
N LEU A 102 -10.96 -14.15 -22.60
CA LEU A 102 -11.91 -14.10 -23.72
C LEU A 102 -11.22 -13.83 -25.05
N VAL A 103 -10.33 -12.84 -25.09
CA VAL A 103 -9.61 -12.44 -26.31
C VAL A 103 -8.81 -13.60 -26.90
N PRO A 104 -7.90 -14.28 -26.17
CA PRO A 104 -7.17 -15.42 -26.71
C PRO A 104 -8.09 -16.60 -27.04
N CYS A 105 -9.16 -16.85 -26.28
CA CYS A 105 -10.12 -17.90 -26.62
C CYS A 105 -10.86 -17.64 -27.93
N LEU A 106 -11.28 -16.39 -28.20
CA LEU A 106 -11.91 -16.03 -29.47
C LEU A 106 -10.95 -16.18 -30.64
N LEU A 107 -9.70 -15.76 -30.46
CA LEU A 107 -8.67 -15.92 -31.49
C LEU A 107 -8.37 -17.40 -31.77
N LEU A 108 -8.29 -18.25 -30.74
CA LEU A 108 -8.14 -19.69 -30.90
C LEU A 108 -9.35 -20.32 -31.61
N LEU A 109 -10.57 -19.88 -31.31
CA LEU A 109 -11.77 -20.34 -31.99
C LEU A 109 -11.75 -19.96 -33.48
N GLU A 110 -11.36 -18.73 -33.82
CA GLU A 110 -11.22 -18.31 -35.22
C GLU A 110 -10.14 -19.10 -35.96
N LEU A 111 -8.97 -19.30 -35.35
CA LEU A 111 -7.90 -20.14 -35.91
C LEU A 111 -8.36 -21.58 -36.11
N PHE A 112 -9.16 -22.11 -35.19
CA PHE A 112 -9.74 -23.45 -35.30
C PHE A 112 -10.72 -23.54 -36.48
N ILE A 113 -11.61 -22.56 -36.64
CA ILE A 113 -12.54 -22.48 -37.80
C ILE A 113 -11.75 -22.42 -39.11
N LEU A 114 -10.73 -21.57 -39.20
CA LEU A 114 -9.84 -21.48 -40.36
C LEU A 114 -9.13 -22.81 -40.66
N SER A 115 -8.65 -23.50 -39.62
CA SER A 115 -7.99 -24.80 -39.76
C SER A 115 -8.96 -25.86 -40.29
N LEU A 116 -10.18 -25.91 -39.77
CA LEU A 116 -11.23 -26.80 -40.25
C LEU A 116 -11.65 -26.50 -41.69
N PHE A 117 -11.72 -25.21 -42.06
CA PHE A 117 -12.00 -24.80 -43.43
C PHE A 117 -10.91 -25.24 -44.41
N HIS A 118 -9.63 -25.09 -44.04
CA HIS A 118 -8.51 -25.60 -44.84
C HIS A 118 -8.50 -27.12 -44.91
N LEU A 119 -8.83 -27.81 -43.82
CA LEU A 119 -8.93 -29.27 -43.79
C LEU A 119 -10.08 -29.77 -44.68
N SER A 120 -11.23 -29.10 -44.63
CA SER A 120 -12.34 -29.32 -45.55
C SER A 120 -11.93 -29.06 -46.99
N SER A 121 -10.95 -28.19 -47.22
CA SER A 121 -10.46 -27.90 -48.57
C SER A 121 -9.62 -29.01 -49.17
N ILE A 122 -8.93 -29.77 -48.33
CA ILE A 122 -8.20 -30.96 -48.75
C ILE A 122 -9.19 -32.08 -49.14
N THR A 123 -10.37 -32.10 -48.54
CA THR A 123 -11.42 -33.09 -48.81
C THR A 123 -12.42 -32.67 -49.91
N HIS A 124 -12.16 -31.54 -50.60
CA HIS A 124 -13.05 -30.88 -51.58
C HIS A 124 -13.58 -31.74 -52.73
N GLY A 125 -13.06 -32.95 -52.96
CA GLY A 125 -13.63 -33.90 -53.91
C GLY A 125 -15.02 -34.44 -53.52
N LEU A 126 -15.46 -34.25 -52.27
CA LEU A 126 -16.67 -34.89 -51.71
C LEU A 126 -17.88 -33.96 -51.50
N ALA A 127 -17.68 -32.63 -51.47
CA ALA A 127 -18.75 -31.69 -51.13
C ALA A 127 -18.99 -30.65 -52.25
N PRO A 128 -20.16 -30.66 -52.91
CA PRO A 128 -20.53 -29.63 -53.89
C PRO A 128 -20.89 -28.29 -53.21
N GLY A 129 -20.50 -27.16 -53.80
CA GLY A 129 -20.88 -25.81 -53.33
C GLY A 129 -19.80 -24.74 -53.58
N CYS A 130 -20.17 -23.46 -53.45
CA CYS A 130 -19.22 -22.35 -53.46
C CYS A 130 -18.32 -22.39 -52.22
N VAL A 131 -17.15 -21.73 -52.28
CA VAL A 131 -16.17 -21.74 -51.19
C VAL A 131 -16.68 -20.89 -50.02
N GLU A 132 -17.35 -19.80 -50.36
CA GLU A 132 -17.97 -18.83 -49.47
C GLU A 132 -19.05 -19.49 -48.61
N ASP A 133 -19.99 -20.21 -49.23
CA ASP A 133 -21.08 -20.91 -48.53
C ASP A 133 -20.56 -21.92 -47.50
N ARG A 134 -19.44 -22.58 -47.80
CA ARG A 134 -18.81 -23.56 -46.90
C ARG A 134 -18.17 -22.89 -45.69
N PHE A 135 -17.55 -21.74 -45.89
CA PHE A 135 -16.99 -20.95 -44.79
C PHE A 135 -18.10 -20.34 -43.93
N GLU A 136 -19.16 -19.79 -44.55
CA GLU A 136 -20.31 -19.24 -43.83
C GLU A 136 -21.03 -20.31 -43.01
N GLY A 137 -21.30 -21.48 -43.58
CA GLY A 137 -21.93 -22.59 -42.84
C GLY A 137 -21.09 -23.09 -41.67
N LEU A 138 -19.76 -23.12 -41.82
CA LEU A 138 -18.86 -23.47 -40.72
C LEU A 138 -18.89 -22.40 -39.62
N LYS A 139 -18.87 -21.12 -40.01
CA LYS A 139 -18.95 -20.00 -39.07
C LYS A 139 -20.29 -19.98 -38.33
N GLU A 140 -21.40 -20.23 -39.03
CA GLU A 140 -22.74 -20.36 -38.45
C GLU A 140 -22.80 -21.51 -37.44
N HIS A 141 -22.20 -22.66 -37.75
CA HIS A 141 -22.12 -23.79 -36.82
C HIS A 141 -21.41 -23.44 -35.50
N PHE A 142 -20.38 -22.60 -35.55
CA PHE A 142 -19.66 -22.15 -34.35
C PHE A 142 -20.26 -20.89 -33.69
N MET A 143 -21.33 -20.29 -34.23
CA MET A 143 -21.99 -19.13 -33.61
C MET A 143 -22.48 -19.46 -32.20
N ASP A 144 -23.17 -20.58 -32.02
CA ASP A 144 -23.68 -21.02 -30.72
C ASP A 144 -22.55 -21.23 -29.69
N THR A 145 -21.42 -21.78 -30.15
CA THR A 145 -20.24 -22.00 -29.29
C THR A 145 -19.63 -20.66 -28.88
N ARG A 146 -19.53 -19.71 -29.82
CA ARG A 146 -19.03 -18.37 -29.57
C ARG A 146 -19.93 -17.62 -28.59
N GLU A 147 -21.24 -17.67 -28.77
CA GLU A 147 -22.22 -17.06 -27.88
C GLU A 147 -22.18 -17.66 -26.47
N SER A 148 -22.07 -19.00 -26.38
CA SER A 148 -21.92 -19.70 -25.10
C SER A 148 -20.64 -19.29 -24.36
N LEU A 149 -19.52 -19.13 -25.07
CA LEU A 149 -18.27 -18.61 -24.49
C LEU A 149 -18.43 -17.19 -23.96
N PHE A 150 -19.05 -16.29 -24.75
CA PHE A 150 -19.34 -14.92 -24.31
C PHE A 150 -20.24 -14.90 -23.08
N ALA A 151 -21.35 -15.64 -23.09
CA ALA A 151 -22.28 -15.71 -21.98
C ALA A 151 -21.62 -16.27 -20.71
N THR A 152 -20.73 -17.25 -20.87
CA THR A 152 -19.96 -17.81 -19.75
C THR A 152 -19.01 -16.76 -19.18
N VAL A 153 -18.20 -16.11 -20.01
CA VAL A 153 -17.26 -15.08 -19.53
C VAL A 153 -18.01 -13.89 -18.92
N GLU A 154 -19.11 -13.45 -19.51
CA GLU A 154 -19.94 -12.38 -18.98
C GLU A 154 -20.49 -12.74 -17.60
N ARG A 155 -21.01 -13.95 -17.43
CA ARG A 155 -21.47 -14.44 -16.12
C ARG A 155 -20.35 -14.44 -15.08
N TRP A 156 -19.18 -14.95 -15.43
CA TRP A 156 -18.04 -15.00 -14.51
C TRP A 156 -17.52 -13.59 -14.18
N THR A 157 -17.51 -12.70 -15.17
CA THR A 157 -17.17 -11.28 -14.99
C THR A 157 -18.16 -10.60 -14.06
N ALA A 158 -19.45 -10.85 -14.21
CA ALA A 158 -20.47 -10.28 -13.33
C ALA A 158 -20.31 -10.76 -11.88
N VAL A 159 -20.02 -12.05 -11.67
CA VAL A 159 -19.73 -12.61 -10.34
C VAL A 159 -18.46 -11.99 -9.75
N PHE A 160 -17.38 -11.92 -10.52
CA PHE A 160 -16.12 -11.31 -10.10
C PHE A 160 -16.29 -9.83 -9.74
N ASN A 161 -17.01 -9.08 -10.58
CA ASN A 161 -17.28 -7.67 -10.33
C ASN A 161 -18.14 -7.47 -9.09
N LYS A 162 -19.18 -8.30 -8.89
CA LYS A 162 -20.00 -8.30 -7.68
C LYS A 162 -19.16 -8.54 -6.42
N TRP A 163 -18.28 -9.54 -6.43
CA TRP A 163 -17.42 -9.82 -5.28
C TRP A 163 -16.44 -8.68 -4.99
N THR A 164 -15.84 -8.09 -6.02
CA THR A 164 -14.91 -6.97 -5.84
C THR A 164 -15.60 -5.70 -5.36
N THR A 165 -16.88 -5.48 -5.67
CA THR A 165 -17.64 -4.33 -5.14
C THR A 165 -18.20 -4.57 -3.74
N GLU A 166 -18.61 -5.79 -3.41
CA GLU A 166 -19.14 -6.13 -2.07
C GLU A 166 -18.04 -6.24 -1.00
N CYS A 167 -16.80 -6.58 -1.38
CA CYS A 167 -15.66 -6.73 -0.48
C CYS A 167 -14.57 -5.69 -0.77
N PRO A 168 -14.51 -4.55 -0.03
CA PRO A 168 -13.52 -3.51 -0.23
C PRO A 168 -12.05 -3.96 -0.29
N PRO A 169 -11.59 -4.97 0.49
CA PRO A 169 -10.23 -5.47 0.37
C PRO A 169 -9.92 -6.03 -1.02
N LEU A 170 -10.86 -6.70 -1.68
CA LEU A 170 -10.67 -7.24 -3.04
C LEU A 170 -10.53 -6.13 -4.07
N LEU A 171 -11.24 -5.01 -3.90
CA LEU A 171 -11.07 -3.82 -4.73
C LEU A 171 -9.65 -3.24 -4.59
N VAL A 172 -9.13 -3.15 -3.37
CA VAL A 172 -7.76 -2.68 -3.12
C VAL A 172 -6.75 -3.61 -3.79
N PHE A 173 -6.89 -4.93 -3.63
CA PHE A 173 -6.05 -5.90 -4.35
C PHE A 173 -6.09 -5.71 -5.86
N ARG A 174 -7.26 -5.44 -6.43
CA ARG A 174 -7.44 -5.20 -7.85
C ARG A 174 -6.69 -3.95 -8.34
N VAL A 175 -6.78 -2.85 -7.59
CA VAL A 175 -6.06 -1.60 -7.89
C VAL A 175 -4.54 -1.80 -7.75
N VAL A 176 -4.10 -2.47 -6.68
CA VAL A 176 -2.68 -2.78 -6.48
C VAL A 176 -2.15 -3.65 -7.61
N ALA A 177 -2.89 -4.67 -8.02
CA ALA A 177 -2.52 -5.51 -9.16
C ALA A 177 -2.41 -4.70 -10.46
N ALA A 178 -3.29 -3.72 -10.69
CA ALA A 178 -3.19 -2.82 -11.84
C ALA A 178 -1.90 -1.99 -11.82
N LEU A 179 -1.55 -1.42 -10.66
CA LEU A 179 -0.34 -0.62 -10.47
C LEU A 179 0.91 -1.48 -10.66
N VAL A 180 0.96 -2.66 -10.05
CA VAL A 180 2.07 -3.61 -10.18
C VAL A 180 2.20 -4.09 -11.63
N GLY A 181 1.10 -4.50 -12.26
CA GLY A 181 1.10 -4.95 -13.66
C GLY A 181 1.56 -3.86 -14.64
N THR A 182 1.22 -2.61 -14.37
CA THR A 182 1.70 -1.44 -15.13
C THR A 182 3.19 -1.18 -14.86
N GLY A 183 3.64 -1.27 -13.61
CA GLY A 183 5.06 -1.14 -13.25
C GLY A 183 5.92 -2.20 -13.94
N ILE A 184 5.49 -3.46 -13.94
CA ILE A 184 6.17 -4.54 -14.65
C ILE A 184 6.15 -4.29 -16.16
N LEU A 185 5.06 -3.80 -16.73
CA LEU A 185 4.98 -3.48 -18.16
C LEU A 185 6.01 -2.41 -18.56
N VAL A 186 6.12 -1.34 -17.76
CA VAL A 186 7.13 -0.30 -17.96
C VAL A 186 8.54 -0.89 -17.81
N GLY A 187 8.77 -1.76 -16.82
CA GLY A 187 10.05 -2.47 -16.65
C GLY A 187 10.42 -3.32 -17.86
N ILE A 188 9.48 -4.12 -18.40
CA ILE A 188 9.67 -4.88 -19.64
C ILE A 188 9.99 -3.95 -20.81
N TRP A 189 9.27 -2.83 -20.94
CA TRP A 189 9.46 -1.87 -22.02
C TRP A 189 10.82 -1.15 -21.95
N CYS A 190 11.29 -0.87 -20.74
CA CYS A 190 12.58 -0.25 -20.48
C CYS A 190 13.74 -1.26 -20.45
N GLU A 191 13.52 -2.51 -20.88
CA GLU A 191 14.52 -3.58 -20.87
C GLU A 191 15.13 -3.77 -19.47
N TRP A 192 14.29 -4.05 -18.46
CA TRP A 192 14.76 -4.37 -17.10
C TRP A 192 15.90 -5.40 -17.14
N GLU A 193 17.11 -4.93 -16.84
CA GLU A 193 18.32 -5.73 -16.59
C GLU A 193 18.36 -6.24 -15.15
#